data_AF-A0A2G4FQ31-F1
#
_entry.id   AF-A0A2G4FQ31-F1
#
_cell.length_a   1.000
_cell.length_b   1.000
_cell.length_c   1.000
_cell.angle_alpha   90.00
_cell.angle_beta   90.00
_cell.angle_gamma   90.00
#
_symmetry.space_group_name_H-M   'P 1'
#
loop_
_entity.id
_entity.type
_entity.pdbx_description
1 polymer ?
#
loop_
_entity_poly.entity_id
_entity_poly.type
_entity_poly.pdbx_seq_one_letter_code
_entity_poly.pdbx_strand_id
1 'polypeptide(L)'
;CGFSAGGETAGLTSLFLEERQYTTADDVDKVSCKPDFAILIYPGGFDTKGQAQIRVKDKVTKDTPPMFLIHAFDDPVTANNSLALAVELKKVGVPTELHIYDAGGHGYGLRLVNTLPITTWPKRCEEWMQRRGLLKLP
;
A
#
# COMPACT_ATOMS: atom_id res chain seq x y z
N CYS A 1 -1.49 -6.20 4.59
CA CYS A 1 -2.15 -4.91 4.93
C CYS A 1 -1.28 -4.18 5.94
N GLY A 2 -1.11 -2.86 5.82
CA GLY A 2 -0.29 -2.09 6.74
C GLY A 2 -0.73 -0.63 6.86
N PHE A 3 -0.50 -0.04 8.04
CA PHE A 3 -0.82 1.34 8.38
C PHE A 3 0.45 2.11 8.72
N SER A 4 0.62 3.34 8.22
CA SER A 4 1.78 4.20 8.55
C SER A 4 3.12 3.49 8.31
N ALA A 5 3.98 3.37 9.32
CA ALA A 5 5.23 2.58 9.26
C ALA A 5 4.98 1.09 8.93
N GLY A 6 3.87 0.50 9.40
CA GLY A 6 3.47 -0.83 8.98
C GLY A 6 3.03 -0.87 7.50
N GLY A 7 2.55 0.25 6.96
CA GLY A 7 2.29 0.42 5.53
C GLY A 7 3.59 0.47 4.73
N GLU A 8 4.64 1.09 5.25
CA GLU A 8 5.99 1.01 4.68
C GLU A 8 6.46 -0.46 4.66
N THR A 9 6.43 -1.15 5.79
CA THR A 9 6.85 -2.55 5.88
C THR A 9 6.07 -3.44 4.92
N ALA A 10 4.73 -3.35 4.91
CA ALA A 10 3.89 -4.16 4.03
C ALA A 10 4.18 -3.86 2.54
N GLY A 11 4.39 -2.59 2.19
CA GLY A 11 4.75 -2.21 0.83
C GLY A 11 6.13 -2.72 0.45
N LEU A 12 7.15 -2.56 1.30
CA LEU A 12 8.49 -3.09 1.05
C LEU A 12 8.49 -4.61 0.89
N THR A 13 7.82 -5.37 1.75
CA THR A 13 7.66 -6.82 1.56
C THR A 13 7.04 -7.16 0.21
N SER A 14 6.08 -6.35 -0.25
CA SER A 14 5.43 -6.55 -1.56
C SER A 14 6.32 -6.19 -2.74
N LEU A 15 7.26 -5.26 -2.58
CA LEU A 15 8.20 -4.83 -3.63
C LEU A 15 9.44 -5.72 -3.71
N PHE A 16 9.87 -6.29 -2.59
CA PHE A 16 11.05 -7.15 -2.53
C PHE A 16 10.73 -8.61 -2.94
N LEU A 17 9.45 -8.95 -3.11
CA LEU A 17 9.00 -10.25 -3.62
C LEU A 17 9.55 -11.42 -2.79
N GLU A 18 10.43 -12.23 -3.37
CA GLU A 18 11.06 -13.39 -2.72
C GLU A 18 12.38 -13.02 -2.02
N GLU A 19 12.85 -11.78 -2.15
CA GLU A 19 14.13 -11.32 -1.61
C GLU A 19 14.06 -11.13 -0.09
N ARG A 20 14.44 -12.16 0.66
CA ARG A 20 14.57 -12.07 2.13
C ARG A 20 15.66 -11.07 2.53
N GLN A 21 15.34 -10.21 3.48
CA GLN A 21 16.26 -9.20 4.04
C GLN A 21 17.04 -9.73 5.25
N TYR A 22 17.08 -11.04 5.44
CA TYR A 22 17.77 -11.73 6.53
C TYR A 22 18.33 -13.08 6.04
N THR A 23 19.31 -13.61 6.77
CA THR A 23 19.89 -14.92 6.47
C THR A 23 18.91 -16.04 6.79
N THR A 24 18.67 -16.95 5.85
CA THR A 24 17.78 -18.09 6.04
C THR A 24 18.24 -18.97 7.19
N ALA A 25 17.31 -19.39 8.03
CA ALA A 25 17.53 -20.12 9.26
C ALA A 25 16.93 -21.53 9.23
N ASP A 26 15.75 -21.74 8.65
CA ASP A 26 15.03 -23.01 8.71
C ASP A 26 14.14 -23.30 7.47
N ASP A 27 13.36 -24.39 7.53
CA ASP A 27 12.51 -24.84 6.44
C ASP A 27 11.36 -23.87 6.11
N VAL A 28 10.96 -22.98 7.02
CA VAL A 28 9.95 -21.94 6.75
C VAL A 28 10.47 -20.98 5.68
N ASP A 29 11.79 -20.77 5.61
CA ASP A 29 12.38 -19.88 4.61
C ASP A 29 12.29 -20.42 3.18
N LYS A 30 11.92 -21.69 3.00
CA LYS A 30 11.62 -22.29 1.69
C LYS A 30 10.23 -21.92 1.18
N VAL A 31 9.33 -21.45 2.05
CA VAL A 31 7.98 -21.01 1.66
C VAL A 31 8.05 -19.58 1.12
N SER A 32 7.41 -19.32 -0.02
CA SER A 32 7.36 -17.97 -0.61
C SER A 32 6.90 -16.94 0.42
N CYS A 33 7.61 -15.81 0.49
CA CYS A 33 7.23 -14.66 1.32
C CYS A 33 6.51 -13.57 0.52
N LYS A 34 6.29 -13.80 -0.78
CA LYS A 34 5.65 -12.84 -1.68
C LYS A 34 4.14 -12.76 -1.37
N PRO A 35 3.60 -11.57 -1.06
CA PRO A 35 2.15 -11.39 -0.90
C PRO A 35 1.41 -11.49 -2.24
N ASP A 36 0.19 -12.02 -2.23
CA ASP A 36 -0.70 -12.02 -3.40
C ASP A 36 -1.26 -10.63 -3.74
N PHE A 37 -1.41 -9.77 -2.72
CA PHE A 37 -1.90 -8.39 -2.84
C PHE A 37 -1.47 -7.56 -1.61
N ALA A 38 -1.49 -6.24 -1.75
CA ALA A 38 -1.18 -5.31 -0.65
C ALA A 38 -2.30 -4.27 -0.45
N ILE A 39 -2.49 -3.87 0.81
CA ILE A 39 -3.38 -2.77 1.21
C ILE A 39 -2.53 -1.86 2.09
N LEU A 40 -2.27 -0.65 1.61
CA LEU A 40 -1.38 0.33 2.23
C LEU A 40 -2.17 1.57 2.63
N ILE A 41 -2.18 1.87 3.93
CA ILE A 41 -3.06 2.86 4.53
C ILE A 41 -2.16 3.94 5.14
N TYR A 42 -2.23 5.16 4.58
CA TYR A 42 -1.31 6.28 4.86
C TYR A 42 0.15 5.85 5.04
N PRO A 43 0.74 5.09 4.09
CA PRO A 43 2.09 4.58 4.25
C PRO A 43 3.10 5.71 4.37
N GLY A 44 4.06 5.56 5.27
CA GLY A 44 5.24 6.42 5.34
C GLY A 44 6.41 5.88 4.51
N GLY A 45 7.48 6.66 4.45
CA GLY A 45 8.80 6.19 4.08
C GLY A 45 9.08 5.95 2.59
N PHE A 46 8.11 5.90 1.68
CA PHE A 46 8.44 5.74 0.26
C PHE A 46 9.08 7.00 -0.33
N ASP A 47 8.50 8.17 -0.06
CA ASP A 47 8.88 9.45 -0.66
C ASP A 47 10.27 9.92 -0.21
N THR A 48 11.09 10.35 -1.18
CA THR A 48 12.41 10.94 -0.93
C THR A 48 12.27 12.42 -0.56
N LYS A 49 11.87 12.68 0.69
CA LYS A 49 11.85 14.02 1.31
C LYS A 49 11.09 15.09 0.49
N GLY A 50 9.89 14.79 0.02
CA GLY A 50 9.01 15.75 -0.67
C GLY A 50 9.24 15.86 -2.17
N GLN A 51 10.10 15.03 -2.76
CA GLN A 51 10.39 15.07 -4.19
C GLN A 51 9.38 14.30 -5.06
N ALA A 52 8.39 13.66 -4.44
CA ALA A 52 7.43 12.79 -5.12
C ALA A 52 8.12 11.67 -5.93
N GLN A 53 9.18 11.11 -5.36
CA GLN A 53 9.92 9.96 -5.91
C GLN A 53 10.08 8.92 -4.82
N ILE A 54 10.03 7.63 -5.19
CA ILE A 54 10.21 6.55 -4.22
C ILE A 54 11.66 6.06 -4.16
N ARG A 55 12.18 5.79 -2.96
CA ARG A 55 13.55 5.31 -2.75
C ARG A 55 13.86 3.92 -3.33
N VAL A 56 12.83 3.09 -3.53
CA VAL A 56 12.92 1.69 -3.98
C VAL A 56 12.30 1.49 -5.37
N LYS A 57 12.41 2.50 -6.24
CA LYS A 57 11.79 2.48 -7.58
C LYS A 57 12.24 1.30 -8.44
N ASP A 58 13.49 0.87 -8.26
CA ASP A 58 14.12 -0.26 -8.96
C ASP A 58 13.53 -1.61 -8.55
N LYS A 59 12.89 -1.68 -7.38
CA LYS A 59 12.18 -2.87 -6.91
C LYS A 59 10.75 -2.96 -7.44
N VAL A 60 10.21 -1.89 -8.03
CA VAL A 60 8.87 -1.93 -8.64
C VAL A 60 8.95 -2.58 -10.02
N THR A 61 8.46 -3.80 -10.12
CA THR A 61 8.44 -4.58 -11.38
C THR A 61 7.03 -5.04 -11.74
N LYS A 62 6.85 -5.62 -12.93
CA LYS A 62 5.58 -6.24 -13.35
C LYS A 62 5.12 -7.40 -12.45
N ASP A 63 6.03 -7.97 -11.66
CA ASP A 63 5.75 -9.11 -10.77
C ASP A 63 5.27 -8.66 -9.38
N THR A 64 5.29 -7.35 -9.13
CA THR A 64 4.72 -6.69 -7.95
C THR A 64 3.24 -7.01 -7.84
N PRO A 65 2.75 -7.39 -6.64
CA PRO A 65 1.34 -7.74 -6.50
C PRO A 65 0.45 -6.50 -6.62
N PRO A 66 -0.84 -6.69 -6.95
CA PRO A 66 -1.83 -5.62 -6.96
C PRO A 66 -1.90 -4.88 -5.63
N MET A 67 -2.07 -3.57 -5.67
CA MET A 67 -2.09 -2.73 -4.47
C MET A 67 -3.35 -1.87 -4.38
N PHE A 68 -3.89 -1.77 -3.16
CA PHE A 68 -4.84 -0.74 -2.76
C PHE A 68 -4.12 0.27 -1.88
N LEU A 69 -4.23 1.56 -2.20
CA LEU A 69 -3.61 2.64 -1.43
C LEU A 69 -4.66 3.66 -1.01
N ILE A 70 -4.50 4.21 0.19
CA ILE A 70 -5.29 5.35 0.64
C ILE A 70 -4.44 6.33 1.46
N HIS A 71 -4.68 7.63 1.28
CA HIS A 71 -4.05 8.70 2.04
C HIS A 71 -4.98 9.92 2.19
N ALA A 72 -4.82 10.68 3.28
CA ALA A 72 -5.35 12.05 3.35
C ALA A 72 -4.33 13.02 2.74
N PHE A 73 -4.80 14.05 2.05
CA PHE A 73 -3.93 15.06 1.43
C PHE A 73 -3.40 16.07 2.44
N ASP A 74 -4.13 16.29 3.53
CA ASP A 74 -3.73 17.09 4.70
C ASP A 74 -2.85 16.31 5.71
N ASP A 75 -2.45 15.07 5.40
CA ASP A 75 -1.60 14.27 6.28
C ASP A 75 -0.18 14.89 6.37
N PRO A 76 0.34 15.16 7.59
CA PRO A 76 1.72 15.62 7.76
C PRO A 76 2.76 14.59 7.28
N VAL A 77 2.44 13.29 7.31
CA VAL A 77 3.17 12.27 6.55
C VAL A 77 2.69 12.34 5.12
N THR A 78 3.43 13.05 4.28
CA THR A 78 2.96 13.45 2.94
C THR A 78 2.33 12.32 2.12
N ALA A 79 1.19 12.62 1.50
CA ALA A 79 0.51 11.76 0.52
C ALA A 79 1.39 11.39 -0.69
N ASN A 80 2.52 12.09 -0.91
CA ASN A 80 3.50 11.73 -1.93
C ASN A 80 3.98 10.29 -1.82
N ASN A 81 4.01 9.72 -0.61
CA ASN A 81 4.34 8.30 -0.40
C ASN A 81 3.43 7.37 -1.22
N SER A 82 2.12 7.65 -1.23
CA SER A 82 1.14 6.87 -1.99
C SER A 82 1.10 7.26 -3.46
N LEU A 83 1.16 8.56 -3.77
CA LEU A 83 1.10 9.07 -5.14
C LEU A 83 2.29 8.60 -5.98
N ALA A 84 3.51 8.77 -5.48
CA ALA A 84 4.72 8.38 -6.20
C ALA A 84 4.79 6.86 -6.41
N LEU A 85 4.41 6.08 -5.39
CA LEU A 85 4.34 4.62 -5.52
C LEU A 85 3.33 4.19 -6.58
N ALA A 86 2.13 4.77 -6.59
CA ALA A 86 1.11 4.47 -7.59
C ALA A 86 1.57 4.80 -9.02
N VAL A 87 2.34 5.89 -9.18
CA VAL A 87 2.95 6.25 -10.48
C VAL A 87 3.93 5.18 -10.94
N GLU A 88 4.83 4.71 -10.09
CA GLU A 88 5.79 3.65 -10.47
C GLU A 88 5.06 2.33 -10.78
N LEU A 89 4.06 1.94 -9.98
CA LEU A 89 3.23 0.75 -10.25
C LEU A 89 2.52 0.85 -11.61
N LYS A 90 1.99 2.04 -11.94
CA LYS A 90 1.32 2.28 -13.22
C LYS A 90 2.26 2.12 -14.41
N LYS A 91 3.52 2.58 -14.32
CA LYS A 91 4.50 2.49 -15.41
C LYS A 91 4.79 1.03 -15.82
N VAL A 92 4.76 0.10 -14.87
CA VAL A 92 5.01 -1.33 -15.11
C VAL A 92 3.73 -2.15 -15.28
N GLY A 93 2.56 -1.51 -15.28
CA GLY A 93 1.27 -2.15 -15.54
C GLY A 93 0.68 -2.92 -14.35
N VAL A 94 1.14 -2.68 -13.12
CA VAL A 94 0.62 -3.35 -11.93
C VAL A 94 -0.77 -2.81 -11.60
N PRO A 95 -1.81 -3.67 -11.46
CA PRO A 95 -3.15 -3.23 -11.10
C PRO A 95 -3.16 -2.54 -9.74
N THR A 96 -3.55 -1.26 -9.73
CA THR A 96 -3.47 -0.41 -8.54
C THR A 96 -4.74 0.41 -8.40
N GLU A 97 -5.28 0.49 -7.19
CA GLU A 97 -6.35 1.42 -6.82
C GLU A 97 -5.83 2.39 -5.76
N LEU A 98 -6.04 3.69 -5.98
CA LEU A 98 -5.56 4.75 -5.10
C LEU A 98 -6.72 5.69 -4.75
N HIS A 99 -6.89 5.95 -3.46
CA HIS A 99 -7.80 6.97 -2.95
C HIS A 99 -7.03 8.06 -2.21
N ILE A 100 -7.18 9.31 -2.65
CA ILE A 100 -6.67 10.48 -1.94
C ILE A 100 -7.88 11.32 -1.52
N TYR A 101 -8.04 11.52 -0.22
CA TYR A 101 -9.09 12.39 0.33
C TYR A 101 -8.47 13.73 0.70
N ASP A 102 -9.24 14.81 0.62
CA ASP A 102 -8.76 16.16 0.97
C ASP A 102 -8.32 16.25 2.44
N ALA A 103 -9.12 15.66 3.34
CA ALA A 103 -8.94 15.77 4.77
C ALA A 103 -9.12 14.44 5.52
N GLY A 104 -8.43 14.33 6.65
CA GLY A 104 -8.47 13.17 7.53
C GLY A 104 -7.30 13.09 8.50
N GLY A 105 -6.20 13.76 8.18
CA GLY A 105 -4.95 13.71 8.92
C GLY A 105 -4.34 12.31 8.95
N HIS A 106 -3.35 12.14 9.83
CA HIS A 106 -2.69 10.87 10.04
C HIS A 106 -3.47 9.97 11.01
N GLY A 107 -3.44 8.65 10.80
CA GLY A 107 -3.86 7.70 11.82
C GLY A 107 -5.37 7.55 12.01
N TYR A 108 -6.19 7.84 11.00
CA TYR A 108 -7.66 7.75 11.09
C TYR A 108 -8.19 6.31 11.29
N GLY A 109 -7.40 5.27 10.99
CA GLY A 109 -7.74 3.88 11.26
C GLY A 109 -9.06 3.42 10.60
N LEU A 110 -9.85 2.63 11.35
CA LEU A 110 -11.12 2.04 10.88
C LEU A 110 -12.38 2.72 11.48
N ARG A 111 -12.20 3.64 12.43
CA ARG A 111 -13.35 4.23 13.13
C ARG A 111 -14.11 5.14 12.18
N LEU A 112 -15.39 4.85 11.98
CA LEU A 112 -16.27 5.72 11.21
C LEU A 112 -16.44 7.07 11.92
N VAL A 113 -16.18 8.14 11.17
CA VAL A 113 -16.45 9.52 11.59
C VAL A 113 -17.29 10.15 10.49
N ASN A 114 -18.57 10.38 10.76
CA ASN A 114 -19.54 10.79 9.74
C ASN A 114 -19.20 12.10 9.01
N THR A 115 -18.37 12.95 9.62
CA THR A 115 -17.90 14.21 9.03
C THR A 115 -16.61 14.07 8.22
N LEU A 116 -15.98 12.89 8.18
CA LEU A 116 -14.72 12.63 7.49
C LEU A 116 -14.89 11.44 6.52
N PRO A 117 -15.14 11.71 5.22
CA PRO A 117 -15.39 10.69 4.20
C PRO A 117 -14.30 9.63 4.08
N ILE A 118 -13.04 9.99 4.39
CA ILE A 118 -11.90 9.09 4.39
C ILE A 118 -12.14 7.82 5.23
N THR A 119 -12.94 7.93 6.30
CA THR A 119 -13.25 6.80 7.18
C THR A 119 -14.15 5.74 6.54
N THR A 120 -14.67 5.99 5.32
CA THR A 120 -15.43 5.02 4.51
C THR A 120 -14.55 4.10 3.66
N TRP A 121 -13.23 4.29 3.70
CA TRP A 121 -12.27 3.51 2.91
C TRP A 121 -12.36 2.00 3.02
N PRO A 122 -12.75 1.38 4.17
CA PRO A 122 -12.85 -0.07 4.24
C PRO A 122 -13.85 -0.61 3.23
N LYS A 123 -14.92 0.16 2.95
CA LYS A 123 -15.90 -0.22 1.91
C LYS A 123 -15.30 -0.18 0.51
N ARG A 124 -14.47 0.82 0.21
CA ARG A 124 -13.75 0.90 -1.08
C ARG A 124 -12.77 -0.24 -1.25
N CYS A 125 -12.06 -0.60 -0.17
CA CYS A 125 -11.18 -1.75 -0.16
C CYS A 125 -11.94 -3.07 -0.39
N GLU A 126 -13.08 -3.26 0.27
CA GLU A 126 -13.96 -4.42 0.07
C GLU A 126 -14.41 -4.55 -1.40
N GLU A 127 -14.90 -3.45 -1.99
CA GLU A 127 -15.33 -3.39 -3.39
C GLU A 127 -14.17 -3.70 -4.35
N TRP A 128 -12.97 -3.18 -4.07
CA TRP A 128 -11.76 -3.49 -4.83
C TRP A 128 -11.42 -4.98 -4.73
N MET A 129 -11.42 -5.56 -3.53
CA MET A 129 -11.15 -6.99 -3.34
C MET A 129 -12.16 -7.87 -4.08
N GLN A 130 -13.45 -7.49 -4.08
CA GLN A 130 -14.50 -8.18 -4.82
C GLN A 130 -14.27 -8.10 -6.33
N ARG A 131 -14.02 -6.90 -6.86
CA ARG A 131 -13.71 -6.69 -8.29
C ARG A 131 -12.50 -7.51 -8.75
N ARG A 132 -11.53 -7.72 -7.86
CA ARG A 132 -10.32 -8.51 -8.12
C ARG A 132 -10.50 -10.02 -7.91
N GLY A 133 -11.67 -10.47 -7.44
CA GLY A 133 -11.92 -11.88 -7.12
C GLY A 133 -11.20 -12.36 -5.85
N LEU A 134 -10.67 -11.45 -5.03
CA LEU A 134 -9.96 -11.75 -3.78
C LEU A 134 -10.92 -12.00 -2.62
N LEU A 135 -12.11 -11.39 -2.66
CA LEU A 135 -13.17 -11.58 -1.68
C LEU A 135 -14.43 -12.08 -2.41
N LYS A 136 -14.91 -13.27 -2.03
CA LYS A 136 -16.20 -13.78 -2.51
C LYS A 136 -17.32 -13.15 -1.67
N LEU A 137 -18.38 -12.70 -2.35
CA LEU A 137 -19.62 -12.34 -1.67
C LEU A 137 -20.26 -13.61 -1.08
N PRO A 138 -20.83 -13.54 0.13
CA PRO A 138 -21.65 -14.61 0.67
C PRO A 138 -22.90 -14.86 -0.19
#